data_AF-A0A920TP04-F1
#
_entry.id   AF-A0A920TP04-F1
#
_cell.length_a   1.000
_cell.length_b   1.000
_cell.length_c   1.000
_cell.angle_alpha   90.00
_cell.angle_beta   90.00
_cell.angle_gamma   90.00
#
_symmetry.space_group_name_H-M   'P 1'
#
loop_
_entity.id
_entity.type
_entity.pdbx_description
1 polymer ?
#
loop_
_entity_poly.entity_id
_entity_poly.type
_entity_poly.pdbx_seq_one_letter_code
_entity_poly.pdbx_strand_id
1 'polypeptide(L)' 'MSKLDPLSYEVRRPSRIKYEWVDVKDGLLSGQKCKGSIFIPFIEGTEPEIIPQNRKKCRINKESYSSKVINKIKEAIEAK' A
#
# COMPACT_ATOMS: atom_id res chain seq x y z
N MET A 1 24.83 30.78 -0.86
CA MET A 1 24.33 29.44 -0.52
C MET A 1 24.12 28.67 -1.82
N SER A 2 25.21 28.24 -2.45
CA SER A 2 25.18 27.70 -3.81
C SER A 2 26.21 26.59 -3.91
N LYS A 3 25.74 25.35 -3.67
CA LYS A 3 26.28 24.03 -4.06
C LYS A 3 25.69 22.96 -3.13
N LEU A 4 24.38 22.74 -3.24
CA LEU A 4 23.84 21.42 -2.88
C LEU A 4 24.12 20.55 -4.11
N ASP A 5 24.95 19.53 -3.96
CA ASP A 5 25.11 18.50 -4.97
C ASP A 5 23.76 17.74 -5.07
N PRO A 6 23.03 17.86 -6.19
CA PRO A 6 21.68 17.31 -6.32
C PRO A 6 21.69 15.81 -6.64
N LEU A 7 22.86 15.16 -6.66
CA LEU A 7 23.00 13.72 -6.80
C LEU A 7 22.52 13.01 -5.52
N SER A 8 21.20 12.98 -5.42
CA SER A 8 20.37 11.96 -4.78
C SER A 8 21.02 11.33 -3.57
N TYR A 9 20.70 11.90 -2.41
CA TYR A 9 20.71 11.17 -1.16
C TYR A 9 19.71 10.01 -1.30
N GLU A 10 20.09 8.93 -2.00
CA GLU A 10 19.41 7.65 -1.90
C GLU A 10 19.53 7.26 -0.44
N VAL A 11 18.52 7.61 0.34
CA VAL A 11 18.38 7.14 1.72
C VAL A 11 18.35 5.62 1.60
N ARG A 12 19.47 4.96 1.89
CA ARG A 12 19.53 3.50 1.93
C ARG A 12 18.45 3.06 2.88
N ARG A 13 17.38 2.44 2.35
CA ARG A 13 16.35 1.84 3.18
C ARG A 13 17.02 0.72 3.95
N PRO A 14 17.10 0.78 5.29
CA PRO A 14 17.66 -0.31 6.06
C PRO A 14 16.85 -1.58 5.75
N SER A 15 17.52 -2.73 5.66
CA SER A 15 16.91 -4.00 5.27
C SER A 15 15.70 -4.40 6.12
N ARG A 16 15.68 -3.96 7.38
CA ARG A 16 14.64 -4.26 8.38
C ARG A 16 13.50 -3.23 8.40
N ILE A 17 13.41 -2.34 7.42
CA ILE A 17 12.33 -1.35 7.36
C ILE A 17 11.29 -1.76 6.32
N LYS A 18 10.08 -2.04 6.79
CA LYS A 18 8.88 -2.26 5.96
C LYS A 18 8.05 -0.99 5.92
N TYR A 19 7.34 -0.76 4.83
CA TYR A 19 6.42 0.38 4.72
C TYR A 19 5.01 -0.15 4.56
N GLU A 20 4.09 0.41 5.34
CA GLU A 20 2.68 0.04 5.32
C GLU A 20 1.79 1.27 5.20
N TRP A 21 0.61 1.05 4.63
CA TRP A 21 -0.45 2.06 4.65
C TRP A 21 -1.22 1.94 5.96
N VAL A 22 -1.27 3.04 6.72
CA VAL A 22 -2.00 3.13 8.00
C VAL A 22 -2.90 4.36 8.02
N ASP A 23 -3.93 4.36 8.86
CA ASP A 23 -4.79 5.52 9.04
C ASP A 23 -4.19 6.48 10.08
N VAL A 24 -4.10 7.77 9.75
CA VAL A 24 -3.51 8.80 10.63
C VAL A 24 -4.21 8.94 11.98
N LYS A 25 -5.47 8.52 12.10
CA LYS A 25 -6.26 8.72 13.32
C LYS A 25 -6.01 7.65 14.36
N ASP A 26 -5.87 6.40 13.95
CA ASP A 26 -5.78 5.25 14.87
C ASP A 26 -4.54 4.38 14.68
N GLY A 27 -3.72 4.64 13.66
CA GLY A 27 -2.48 3.91 13.40
C GLY A 27 -2.68 2.47 12.93
N LEU A 28 -3.91 2.02 12.69
CA LEU A 28 -4.19 0.66 12.21
C LEU A 28 -4.02 0.58 10.69
N LEU A 29 -3.87 -0.66 10.18
CA LEU A 29 -3.68 -0.88 8.75
C LEU A 29 -4.85 -0.31 7.93
N SER A 30 -4.48 0.30 6.81
CA SER A 30 -5.39 0.90 5.85
C SER A 30 -4.99 0.48 4.43
N GLY A 31 -5.25 1.30 3.43
CA GLY A 31 -4.85 1.07 2.05
C GLY A 31 -4.57 2.39 1.36
N GLN A 32 -3.82 2.36 0.27
CA GLN A 32 -3.44 3.56 -0.50
C GLN A 32 -4.62 4.46 -0.86
N LYS A 33 -5.80 3.87 -1.12
CA LYS A 33 -7.02 4.60 -1.50
C LYS A 33 -7.95 4.93 -0.33
N CYS A 34 -7.60 4.56 0.91
CA CYS A 34 -8.41 4.90 2.07
C CYS A 34 -8.21 6.37 2.45
N LYS A 35 -9.28 7.07 2.84
CA LYS A 35 -9.20 8.46 3.31
C LYS A 35 -8.37 8.53 4.60
N GLY A 36 -7.45 9.49 4.70
CA GLY A 36 -6.57 9.63 5.86
C GLY A 36 -5.47 8.56 5.93
N SER A 37 -5.20 7.89 4.82
CA SER A 37 -4.13 6.90 4.73
C SER A 37 -2.78 7.55 4.48
N ILE A 38 -1.76 7.14 5.23
CA ILE A 38 -0.37 7.54 5.07
C ILE A 38 0.53 6.33 4.90
N PHE A 39 1.61 6.50 4.14
CA PHE A 39 2.60 5.46 3.90
C PHE A 39 3.81 5.72 4.79
N ILE A 40 4.01 4.88 5.80
CA ILE A 40 4.98 5.14 6.87
C ILE A 40 5.87 3.91 7.10
N PRO A 41 7.16 4.09 7.44
CA PRO A 41 8.05 3.00 7.79
C PRO A 41 7.75 2.40 9.17
N PHE A 42 7.94 1.10 9.28
CA PHE A 42 7.96 0.31 10.50
C PHE A 42 9.25 -0.52 10.54
N ILE A 43 9.72 -0.81 11.75
CA ILE A 43 10.70 -1.87 11.94
C ILE A 43 9.97 -3.17 11.66
N GLU A 44 10.56 -4.06 10.87
CA GLU A 44 9.97 -5.36 10.57
C GLU A 44 9.62 -6.11 11.86
N GLY A 45 8.35 -6.52 11.97
CA GLY A 45 7.76 -7.15 13.15
C GLY A 45 7.09 -6.16 14.12
N THR A 46 7.10 -4.86 13.82
CA THR A 46 6.39 -3.83 14.62
C THR A 46 5.29 -3.12 13.84
N GLU A 47 5.04 -3.53 12.60
CA GLU A 47 3.88 -3.07 11.84
C GLU A 47 2.56 -3.48 12.52
N PRO A 48 1.50 -2.67 12.40
CA PRO A 48 0.17 -3.08 12.84
C PRO A 48 -0.33 -4.27 12.01
N GLU A 49 -1.04 -5.20 12.63
CA GLU A 49 -1.56 -6.40 11.94
C GLU A 49 -3.07 -6.33 11.65
N ILE A 50 -3.77 -5.42 12.34
CA ILE A 50 -5.23 -5.36 12.31
C ILE A 50 -5.70 -4.48 11.16
N ILE A 51 -6.54 -5.04 10.28
CA ILE A 51 -7.27 -4.32 9.24
C ILE A 51 -8.76 -4.22 9.64
N PRO A 52 -9.24 -3.03 10.04
CA PRO A 52 -10.66 -2.79 10.28
C PRO A 52 -11.54 -3.12 9.08
N GLN A 53 -12.74 -3.67 9.31
CA GLN A 53 -13.62 -4.16 8.24
C GLN A 53 -13.99 -3.07 7.21
N ASN A 54 -14.27 -1.84 7.68
CA ASN A 54 -14.58 -0.69 6.84
C ASN A 54 -13.42 -0.30 5.89
N ARG A 55 -12.18 -0.72 6.16
CA ARG A 55 -10.99 -0.44 5.34
C ARG A 55 -10.65 -1.55 4.35
N LYS A 56 -11.16 -2.76 4.55
CA LYS A 56 -10.98 -3.88 3.60
C LYS A 56 -11.43 -3.54 2.17
N LYS A 57 -12.42 -2.64 2.03
CA LYS A 57 -12.93 -2.17 0.72
C LYS A 57 -11.97 -1.28 -0.06
N CYS A 58 -11.08 -0.55 0.63
CA CYS A 58 -10.15 0.42 0.01
C CYS A 58 -8.69 -0.05 0.01
N ARG A 59 -8.36 -1.11 0.76
CA ARG A 59 -7.09 -1.83 0.60
C ARG A 59 -7.20 -2.78 -0.59
N ILE A 60 -6.63 -2.39 -1.72
CA ILE A 60 -6.58 -3.25 -2.90
C ILE A 60 -5.55 -4.36 -2.62
N ASN A 61 -6.03 -5.59 -2.44
CA ASN A 61 -5.14 -6.73 -2.60
C ASN A 61 -4.86 -6.89 -4.10
N LYS A 62 -3.58 -6.78 -4.50
CA LYS A 62 -3.15 -6.91 -5.91
C LYS A 62 -3.64 -8.21 -6.54
N GLU A 63 -3.68 -9.30 -5.77
CA GLU A 63 -4.20 -10.60 -6.23
C GLU A 63 -5.70 -10.53 -6.57
N SER A 64 -6.51 -9.85 -5.77
CA SER A 64 -7.94 -9.70 -6.02
C SER A 64 -8.24 -8.85 -7.25
N TYR A 65 -7.40 -7.85 -7.54
CA TYR A 65 -7.58 -6.97 -8.69
C TYR A 65 -7.26 -7.70 -10.01
N SER A 66 -6.14 -8.41 -10.09
CA SER A 66 -5.78 -9.20 -11.26
C SER A 66 -6.82 -10.29 -11.54
N SER A 67 -7.30 -11.01 -10.52
CA SER A 67 -8.38 -11.99 -10.68
C SER A 67 -9.67 -11.37 -11.20
N LYS A 68 -10.07 -10.18 -10.71
CA LYS A 68 -11.26 -9.46 -11.20
C LYS A 68 -11.14 -9.04 -12.66
N VAL A 69 -9.96 -8.61 -13.09
CA VAL A 69 -9.70 -8.23 -14.50
C VAL A 69 -9.76 -9.47 -15.39
N ILE A 70 -9.11 -10.56 -14.99
CA ILE A 70 -9.13 -11.82 -15.73
C ILE A 70 -10.56 -12.37 -15.87
N ASN A 71 -11.36 -12.32 -14.80
CA ASN A 71 -12.75 -12.79 -14.83
C ASN A 71 -13.61 -11.96 -15.80
N LYS A 72 -13.49 -10.63 -15.79
CA LYS A 72 -14.19 -9.78 -16.77
C LYS A 72 -13.81 -10.09 -18.21
N ILE A 73 -12.54 -10.42 -18.46
CA ILE A 73 -12.08 -10.80 -19.80
C ILE A 73 -12.70 -12.15 -20.20
N LYS A 74 -12.75 -13.14 -19.30
CA LYS A 74 -13.42 -14.42 -19.56
C LYS A 74 -14.91 -14.25 -19.88
N GLU A 75 -15.64 -13.48 -19.07
CA GLU A 75 -17.06 -13.20 -19.29
C GLU A 75 -17.34 -12.61 -20.68
N ALA A 76 -16.49 -11.70 -21.15
CA ALA A 76 -16.64 -11.08 -22.48
C ALA A 76 -16.31 -12.03 -23.65
N ILE A 77 -15.50 -13.06 -23.41
CA ILE A 77 -15.16 -14.09 -24.40
C ILE A 77 -16.25 -15.17 -24.44
N GLU A 78 -16.79 -15.57 -23.29
CA GLU A 78 -17.84 -16.61 -23.16
C GLU A 78 -19.24 -16.11 -23.56
N ALA A 79 -19.50 -14.79 -23.50
CA ALA A 79 -20.75 -14.19 -23.93
C ALA A 79 -20.88 -14.02 -25.47
N LYS A 80 -19.95 -14.59 -26.24
CA LYS A 80 -19.85 -14.46 -27.70
C LYS A 80 -19.87 -15.84 -28.35
#